data_AF-A0A1G1P399-F1
#
_entry.id   AF-A0A1G1P399-F1
#
_cell.length_a   1.000
_cell.length_b   1.000
_cell.length_c   1.000
_cell.angle_alpha   90.00
_cell.angle_beta   90.00
_cell.angle_gamma   90.00
#
_symmetry.space_group_name_H-M   'P 1'
#
loop_
_entity.id
_entity.type
_entity.pdbx_description
1 polymer ?
#
loop_
_entity_poly.entity_id
_entity_poly.type
_entity_poly.pdbx_seq_one_letter_code
_entity_poly.pdbx_strand_id
1 'polypeptide(L)'
;MSVKRKSAIVLQGVFDASIFDALKRRKIKEAFVLEGRPGLEAAKQSSRELLKRKIRPTLIADNMAGFLFYKNLVREVWVSCQYADRKGALCQIGGLILGVLGKKHNVPVYAYPNGSKVKLLGSSRELAFFNGVKVAPRGVPGYVPLAEWVPSKYITKVYNGKGIS
;
A
#
# COMPACT_ATOMS: atom_id res chain seq x y z
N MET A 1 -15.85 -16.69 20.96
CA MET A 1 -15.81 -15.66 19.90
C MET A 1 -15.19 -16.27 18.66
N SER A 2 -15.94 -16.38 17.55
CA SER A 2 -15.42 -16.96 16.30
C SER A 2 -14.27 -16.09 15.77
N VAL A 3 -13.07 -16.64 15.69
CA VAL A 3 -11.91 -15.96 15.12
C VAL A 3 -12.23 -15.71 13.65
N LYS A 4 -12.51 -14.46 13.27
CA LYS A 4 -12.65 -14.08 11.87
C LYS A 4 -11.39 -14.55 11.13
N ARG A 5 -11.57 -15.48 10.20
CA ARG A 5 -10.50 -16.02 9.35
C ARG A 5 -9.86 -14.83 8.60
N LYS A 6 -8.53 -14.78 8.51
CA LYS A 6 -7.79 -13.80 7.69
C LYS A 6 -8.38 -13.81 6.26
N SER A 7 -9.20 -12.81 5.91
CA SER A 7 -9.99 -12.84 4.66
C SER A 7 -9.56 -11.80 3.66
N ALA A 8 -9.11 -10.62 4.13
CA ALA A 8 -8.86 -9.47 3.28
C ALA A 8 -7.37 -9.30 2.97
N ILE A 9 -7.10 -8.82 1.76
CA ILE A 9 -5.76 -8.34 1.39
C ILE A 9 -5.64 -6.86 1.74
N VAL A 10 -4.41 -6.37 1.94
CA VAL A 10 -4.12 -4.95 2.12
C VAL A 10 -3.32 -4.46 0.92
N LEU A 11 -3.73 -3.35 0.30
CA LEU A 11 -3.04 -2.69 -0.81
C LEU A 11 -2.48 -1.34 -0.35
N GLN A 12 -1.19 -1.11 -0.54
CA GLN A 12 -0.52 0.16 -0.32
C GLN A 12 0.21 0.64 -1.57
N GLY A 13 -0.19 1.82 -2.04
CA GLY A 13 0.39 2.47 -3.20
C GLY A 13 -0.43 2.35 -4.50
N VAL A 14 0.17 2.85 -5.56
CA VAL A 14 -0.27 2.85 -6.95
C VAL A 14 0.44 1.71 -7.66
N PHE A 15 -0.32 0.91 -8.39
CA PHE A 15 0.19 -0.31 -9.00
C PHE A 15 0.07 -0.25 -10.51
N ASP A 16 0.91 -1.03 -11.19
CA ASP A 16 0.62 -1.41 -12.57
C ASP A 16 -0.75 -2.11 -12.63
N ALA A 17 -1.57 -1.72 -13.61
CA ALA A 17 -2.98 -2.12 -13.66
C ALA A 17 -3.19 -3.64 -13.79
N SER A 18 -2.18 -4.38 -14.26
CA SER A 18 -2.27 -5.84 -14.40
C SER A 18 -2.38 -6.58 -13.07
N ILE A 19 -2.01 -5.97 -11.93
CA ILE A 19 -2.22 -6.54 -10.59
C ILE A 19 -3.71 -6.82 -10.38
N PHE A 20 -4.60 -5.91 -10.77
CA PHE A 20 -6.01 -6.01 -10.41
C PHE A 20 -6.68 -7.16 -11.18
N ASP A 21 -6.26 -7.40 -12.44
CA ASP A 21 -6.68 -8.57 -13.20
C ASP A 21 -6.19 -9.87 -12.56
N ALA A 22 -4.97 -9.87 -12.05
CA ALA A 22 -4.43 -11.00 -11.32
C ALA A 22 -5.17 -11.25 -10.00
N LEU A 23 -5.53 -10.21 -9.24
CA LEU A 23 -6.35 -10.32 -8.03
C LEU A 23 -7.74 -10.90 -8.35
N LYS A 24 -8.36 -10.46 -9.46
CA LYS A 24 -9.63 -11.02 -9.94
C LYS A 24 -9.50 -12.51 -10.26
N ARG A 25 -8.44 -12.92 -10.99
CA ARG A 25 -8.16 -14.34 -11.30
C ARG A 25 -7.91 -15.17 -10.05
N ARG A 26 -7.25 -14.60 -9.03
CA ARG A 26 -7.05 -15.21 -7.70
C ARG A 26 -8.32 -15.25 -6.84
N LYS A 27 -9.48 -14.86 -7.41
CA LYS A 27 -10.80 -14.85 -6.76
C LYS A 27 -10.83 -14.01 -5.47
N ILE A 28 -10.01 -12.96 -5.38
CA ILE A 28 -10.06 -12.01 -4.26
C ILE A 28 -11.43 -11.33 -4.26
N LYS A 29 -12.08 -11.29 -3.10
CA LYS A 29 -13.43 -10.72 -2.94
C LYS A 29 -13.43 -9.34 -2.31
N GLU A 30 -12.47 -9.08 -1.42
CA GLU A 30 -12.38 -7.82 -0.69
C GLU A 30 -10.92 -7.43 -0.45
N ALA A 31 -10.67 -6.13 -0.38
CA ALA A 31 -9.36 -5.55 -0.12
C ALA A 31 -9.50 -4.29 0.73
N PHE A 32 -8.63 -4.16 1.73
CA PHE A 32 -8.37 -2.87 2.37
C PHE A 32 -7.41 -2.07 1.48
N VAL A 33 -7.76 -0.82 1.21
CA VAL A 33 -6.95 0.12 0.44
C VAL A 33 -6.50 1.21 1.40
N LEU A 34 -5.19 1.33 1.61
CA LEU A 34 -4.64 2.47 2.32
C LEU A 34 -4.73 3.71 1.41
N GLU A 35 -5.09 4.84 2.00
CA GLU A 35 -5.35 6.06 1.23
C GLU A 35 -4.10 6.59 0.51
N GLY A 36 -2.91 6.38 1.08
CA GLY A 36 -1.63 6.74 0.49
C GLY A 36 -1.33 8.23 0.59
N ARG A 37 -1.20 8.76 1.82
CA ARG A 37 -0.75 10.13 2.04
C ARG A 37 0.67 10.34 1.50
N PRO A 38 1.01 11.57 1.07
CA PRO A 38 0.14 12.75 1.08
C PRO A 38 -0.79 12.88 -0.15
N GLY A 39 -0.48 12.22 -1.28
CA GLY A 39 -1.13 12.43 -2.57
C GLY A 39 -2.51 11.78 -2.75
N LEU A 40 -2.86 10.80 -1.93
CA LEU A 40 -4.12 10.04 -1.98
C LEU A 40 -4.38 9.33 -3.31
N GLU A 41 -3.33 9.09 -4.10
CA GLU A 41 -3.47 8.50 -5.43
C GLU A 41 -3.89 7.03 -5.34
N ALA A 42 -3.40 6.31 -4.33
CA ALA A 42 -3.76 4.93 -4.05
C ALA A 42 -5.28 4.80 -3.79
N ALA A 43 -5.86 5.71 -2.98
CA ALA A 43 -7.30 5.76 -2.73
C ALA A 43 -8.11 5.84 -4.04
N LYS A 44 -7.68 6.68 -4.99
CA LYS A 44 -8.36 6.90 -6.27
C LYS A 44 -8.18 5.71 -7.22
N GLN A 45 -6.94 5.30 -7.43
CA GLN A 45 -6.56 4.32 -8.45
C GLN A 45 -6.98 2.91 -8.04
N SER A 46 -6.57 2.45 -6.86
CA SER A 46 -6.86 1.10 -6.39
C SER A 46 -8.35 0.87 -6.18
N SER A 47 -9.07 1.80 -5.55
CA SER A 47 -10.52 1.65 -5.34
C SER A 47 -11.28 1.56 -6.67
N ARG A 48 -10.93 2.41 -7.65
CA ARG A 48 -11.55 2.38 -8.98
C ARG A 48 -11.29 1.05 -9.70
N GLU A 49 -10.04 0.58 -9.71
CA GLU A 49 -9.66 -0.65 -10.42
C GLU A 49 -10.24 -1.92 -9.77
N LEU A 50 -10.38 -1.94 -8.45
CA LEU A 50 -11.05 -3.00 -7.70
C LEU A 50 -12.56 -3.06 -8.01
N LEU A 51 -13.25 -1.90 -8.00
CA LEU A 51 -14.68 -1.82 -8.31
C LEU A 51 -14.98 -2.31 -9.73
N LYS A 52 -14.18 -1.91 -10.73
CA LYS A 52 -14.29 -2.42 -12.12
C LYS A 52 -14.24 -3.95 -12.21
N ARG A 53 -13.56 -4.60 -11.26
CA ARG A 53 -13.33 -6.05 -11.23
C ARG A 53 -14.22 -6.78 -10.23
N LYS A 54 -15.21 -6.10 -9.64
CA LYS A 54 -16.14 -6.63 -8.64
C LYS A 54 -15.40 -7.17 -7.40
N ILE A 55 -14.30 -6.52 -7.03
CA ILE A 55 -13.60 -6.75 -5.76
C ILE A 55 -13.98 -5.58 -4.85
N ARG A 56 -14.50 -5.86 -3.65
CA ARG A 56 -15.00 -4.84 -2.73
C ARG A 56 -13.85 -4.10 -2.04
N PRO A 57 -13.58 -2.81 -2.34
CA PRO A 57 -12.60 -2.06 -1.57
C PRO A 57 -13.19 -1.62 -0.23
N THR A 58 -12.33 -1.48 0.77
CA THR A 58 -12.58 -0.73 2.00
C THR A 58 -11.43 0.25 2.17
N LEU A 59 -11.70 1.54 1.97
CA LEU A 59 -10.70 2.60 2.10
C LEU A 59 -10.42 2.87 3.58
N ILE A 60 -9.15 2.96 3.96
CA ILE A 60 -8.71 3.26 5.31
C ILE A 60 -7.57 4.30 5.28
N ALA A 61 -7.41 5.05 6.38
CA ALA A 61 -6.22 5.86 6.57
C ALA A 61 -4.99 4.98 6.81
N ASP A 62 -3.81 5.46 6.44
CA ASP A 62 -2.56 4.68 6.47
C ASP A 62 -2.24 4.13 7.88
N ASN A 63 -2.51 4.92 8.91
CA ASN A 63 -2.27 4.55 10.32
C ASN A 63 -3.21 3.45 10.85
N MET A 64 -4.32 3.17 10.16
CA MET A 64 -5.28 2.14 10.57
C MET A 64 -4.79 0.72 10.24
N ALA A 65 -3.72 0.58 9.43
CA ALA A 65 -3.16 -0.72 9.09
C ALA A 65 -2.81 -1.54 10.34
N GLY A 66 -2.18 -0.93 11.34
CA GLY A 66 -1.83 -1.60 12.61
C GLY A 66 -3.05 -2.21 13.32
N PHE A 67 -4.20 -1.55 13.27
CA PHE A 67 -5.45 -2.08 13.84
C PHE A 67 -5.91 -3.36 13.10
N LEU A 68 -5.79 -3.40 11.77
CA LEU A 68 -6.14 -4.59 11.00
C LEU A 68 -5.26 -5.81 11.35
N PHE A 69 -3.95 -5.56 11.53
CA PHE A 69 -3.01 -6.59 11.97
C PHE A 69 -3.32 -7.07 13.39
N TYR A 70 -3.59 -6.15 14.32
CA TYR A 70 -4.00 -6.47 15.69
C TYR A 70 -5.27 -7.33 15.73
N LYS A 71 -6.25 -7.02 14.89
CA LYS A 71 -7.51 -7.78 14.77
C LYS A 71 -7.38 -9.07 13.94
N ASN A 72 -6.18 -9.41 13.48
CA ASN A 72 -5.91 -10.60 12.66
C ASN A 72 -6.76 -10.67 11.36
N LEU A 73 -7.05 -9.51 10.77
CA LEU A 73 -7.90 -9.41 9.56
C LEU A 73 -7.12 -9.57 8.25
N VAL A 74 -5.80 -9.37 8.29
CA VAL A 74 -4.94 -9.30 7.10
C VAL A 74 -4.46 -10.70 6.70
N ARG A 75 -4.78 -11.10 5.47
CA ARG A 75 -4.32 -12.34 4.84
C ARG A 75 -2.96 -12.20 4.18
N GLU A 76 -2.76 -11.12 3.44
CA GLU A 76 -1.53 -10.78 2.72
C GLU A 76 -1.51 -9.27 2.44
N VAL A 77 -0.30 -8.73 2.25
CA VAL A 77 -0.08 -7.33 1.90
C VAL A 77 0.52 -7.24 0.50
N TRP A 78 0.10 -6.24 -0.25
CA TRP A 78 0.73 -5.82 -1.49
C TRP A 78 1.20 -4.37 -1.34
N VAL A 79 2.49 -4.14 -1.59
CA VAL A 79 3.11 -2.81 -1.65
C VAL A 79 3.57 -2.54 -3.08
N SER A 80 3.38 -1.33 -3.57
CA SER A 80 3.95 -0.92 -4.85
C SER A 80 5.46 -0.70 -4.72
N CYS A 81 6.22 -1.00 -5.77
CA CYS A 81 7.65 -0.71 -5.84
C CYS A 81 8.07 -0.21 -7.23
N GLN A 82 9.03 0.71 -7.27
CA GLN A 82 9.62 1.19 -8.53
C GLN A 82 10.81 0.34 -8.97
N TYR A 83 11.56 -0.15 -8.00
CA TYR A 83 12.82 -0.86 -8.19
C TYR A 83 12.97 -1.89 -7.07
N ALA A 84 13.63 -3.00 -7.37
CA ALA A 84 13.97 -4.01 -6.38
C ALA A 84 15.27 -4.72 -6.75
N ASP A 85 16.00 -5.16 -5.73
CA ASP A 85 17.20 -5.97 -5.84
C ASP A 85 17.24 -7.06 -4.74
N ARG A 86 18.38 -7.72 -4.59
CA ARG A 86 18.58 -8.76 -3.56
C ARG A 86 18.47 -8.25 -2.11
N LYS A 87 18.66 -6.95 -1.88
CA LYS A 87 18.65 -6.32 -0.55
C LYS A 87 17.27 -5.77 -0.17
N GLY A 88 16.33 -5.63 -1.12
CA GLY A 88 15.01 -5.08 -0.85
C GLY A 88 14.34 -4.45 -2.07
N ALA A 89 13.36 -3.58 -1.80
CA ALA A 89 12.64 -2.83 -2.81
C ALA A 89 12.45 -1.37 -2.43
N LEU A 90 12.50 -0.48 -3.42
CA LEU A 90 12.13 0.92 -3.29
C LEU A 90 10.61 1.04 -3.47
N CYS A 91 9.90 1.10 -2.34
CA CYS A 91 8.45 1.17 -2.28
C CYS A 91 7.94 2.60 -2.12
N GLN A 92 6.66 2.83 -2.39
CA GLN A 92 6.00 4.07 -1.93
C GLN A 92 6.01 4.14 -0.40
N ILE A 93 6.08 5.37 0.13
CA ILE A 93 6.10 5.62 1.58
C ILE A 93 4.96 4.91 2.30
N GLY A 94 5.25 4.31 3.46
CA GLY A 94 4.36 3.45 4.24
C GLY A 94 4.58 1.95 4.01
N GLY A 95 5.33 1.56 2.97
CA GLY A 95 5.69 0.17 2.69
C GLY A 95 6.51 -0.50 3.80
N LEU A 96 7.42 0.22 4.46
CA LEU A 96 8.25 -0.35 5.53
C LEU A 96 7.43 -0.71 6.77
N ILE A 97 6.48 0.15 7.14
CA ILE A 97 5.55 -0.10 8.25
C ILE A 97 4.81 -1.42 8.00
N LEU A 98 4.28 -1.61 6.80
CA LEU A 98 3.59 -2.85 6.44
C LEU A 98 4.52 -4.06 6.39
N GLY A 99 5.77 -3.88 5.95
CA GLY A 99 6.80 -4.92 6.01
C GLY A 99 7.08 -5.40 7.44
N VAL A 100 7.23 -4.47 8.39
CA VAL A 100 7.45 -4.77 9.80
C VAL A 100 6.23 -5.46 10.41
N LEU A 101 5.02 -4.93 10.16
CA LEU A 101 3.77 -5.53 10.63
C LEU A 101 3.55 -6.93 10.05
N GLY A 102 3.81 -7.11 8.75
CA GLY A 102 3.74 -8.38 8.06
C GLY A 102 4.63 -9.44 8.72
N LYS A 103 5.90 -9.11 8.95
CA LYS A 103 6.83 -9.99 9.65
C LYS A 103 6.39 -10.31 11.08
N LYS A 104 5.95 -9.31 11.85
CA LYS A 104 5.53 -9.50 13.25
C LYS A 104 4.29 -10.40 13.39
N HIS A 105 3.37 -10.34 12.43
CA HIS A 105 2.10 -11.07 12.46
C HIS A 105 2.05 -12.31 11.55
N ASN A 106 3.20 -12.73 11.01
CA ASN A 106 3.30 -13.86 10.06
C ASN A 106 2.30 -13.70 8.88
N VAL A 107 2.35 -12.54 8.25
CA VAL A 107 1.54 -12.21 7.07
C VAL A 107 2.50 -11.93 5.91
N PRO A 108 2.33 -12.60 4.75
CA PRO A 108 3.22 -12.38 3.61
C PRO A 108 3.05 -10.97 3.04
N VAL A 109 4.17 -10.38 2.64
CA VAL A 109 4.24 -9.04 2.05
C VAL A 109 4.83 -9.17 0.65
N TYR A 110 4.08 -8.73 -0.35
CA TYR A 110 4.44 -8.83 -1.74
C TYR A 110 4.74 -7.44 -2.31
N ALA A 111 5.90 -7.30 -2.96
CA ALA A 111 6.24 -6.10 -3.70
C ALA A 111 5.84 -6.29 -5.17
N TYR A 112 5.07 -5.35 -5.72
CA TYR A 112 4.57 -5.39 -7.10
C TYR A 112 4.90 -4.09 -7.83
N PRO A 113 5.19 -4.10 -9.15
CA PRO A 113 5.63 -2.90 -9.83
C PRO A 113 4.59 -1.79 -9.78
N ASN A 114 5.08 -0.57 -9.59
CA ASN A 114 4.28 0.63 -9.79
C ASN A 114 4.03 0.84 -11.29
N GLY A 115 2.85 1.34 -11.64
CA GLY A 115 2.50 1.75 -13.00
C GLY A 115 3.10 3.10 -13.39
N SER A 116 3.73 3.82 -12.45
CA SER A 116 4.36 5.12 -12.68
C SER A 116 5.64 5.33 -11.87
N LYS A 117 6.47 6.28 -12.29
CA LYS A 117 7.61 6.75 -11.48
C LYS A 117 7.10 7.59 -10.31
N VAL A 118 7.61 7.32 -9.12
CA VAL A 118 7.33 8.08 -7.90
C VAL A 118 8.55 8.93 -7.56
N LYS A 119 8.29 10.20 -7.26
CA LYS A 119 9.30 11.14 -6.75
C LYS A 119 9.85 10.61 -5.42
N LEU A 120 11.11 10.92 -5.10
CA LEU A 120 11.68 10.51 -3.80
C LEU A 120 11.25 11.44 -2.66
N LEU A 121 11.09 12.73 -2.96
CA LEU A 121 10.76 13.78 -1.99
C LEU A 121 9.64 14.67 -2.56
N GLY A 122 8.68 14.99 -1.69
CA GLY A 122 7.59 15.93 -1.94
C GLY A 122 7.85 17.29 -1.31
N SER A 123 6.90 18.20 -1.49
CA SER A 123 6.94 19.54 -0.90
C SER A 123 6.25 19.58 0.46
N SER A 124 6.68 20.46 1.38
CA SER A 124 5.99 20.66 2.67
C SER A 124 4.50 21.01 2.51
N ARG A 125 4.11 21.59 1.37
CA ARG A 125 2.72 21.94 1.03
C ARG A 125 1.79 20.71 1.04
N GLU A 126 2.30 19.55 0.64
CA GLU A 126 1.53 18.28 0.57
C GLU A 126 1.07 17.78 1.94
N LEU A 127 1.80 18.17 3.00
CA LEU A 127 1.39 17.94 4.39
C LEU A 127 0.61 19.13 4.95
N ALA A 128 1.04 20.37 4.66
CA ALA A 128 0.43 21.57 5.22
C ALA A 128 -0.98 21.87 4.67
N PHE A 129 -1.35 21.27 3.53
CA PHE A 129 -2.66 21.42 2.90
C PHE A 129 -3.30 20.08 2.59
N PHE A 130 -4.62 20.03 2.73
CA PHE A 130 -5.46 18.93 2.30
C PHE A 130 -6.64 19.51 1.51
N ASN A 131 -6.79 19.11 0.25
CA ASN A 131 -7.83 19.61 -0.65
C ASN A 131 -7.95 21.15 -0.70
N GLY A 132 -6.81 21.85 -0.76
CA GLY A 132 -6.74 23.31 -0.76
C GLY A 132 -6.92 23.98 0.62
N VAL A 133 -7.35 23.24 1.64
CA VAL A 133 -7.52 23.73 3.01
C VAL A 133 -6.23 23.53 3.78
N LYS A 134 -5.81 24.56 4.51
CA LYS A 134 -4.62 24.50 5.36
C LYS A 134 -4.92 23.69 6.63
N VAL A 135 -4.08 22.69 6.92
CA VAL A 135 -4.26 21.76 8.06
C VAL A 135 -3.18 21.87 9.12
N ALA A 136 -2.14 22.65 8.88
CA ALA A 136 -1.08 22.96 9.84
C ALA A 136 -0.87 24.48 9.94
N PRO A 137 -0.41 25.02 11.09
CA PRO A 137 -0.09 26.44 11.25
C PRO A 137 0.91 26.98 10.21
N ARG A 138 0.91 28.30 9.99
CA ARG A 138 1.90 28.94 9.10
C ARG A 138 3.31 28.75 9.68
N GLY A 139 4.28 28.47 8.82
CA GLY A 139 5.69 28.40 9.21
C GLY A 139 6.15 27.03 9.72
N VAL A 140 5.24 26.06 9.92
CA VAL A 140 5.64 24.68 10.25
C VAL A 140 6.22 24.00 9.01
N PRO A 141 7.51 23.60 9.01
CA PRO A 141 8.11 22.90 7.88
C PRO A 141 7.58 21.46 7.81
N GLY A 142 7.44 20.94 6.59
CA GLY A 142 7.05 19.55 6.34
C GLY A 142 8.19 18.77 5.69
N TYR A 143 8.49 17.60 6.22
CA TYR A 143 9.42 16.64 5.61
C TYR A 143 8.61 15.51 4.97
N VAL A 144 8.76 15.33 3.65
CA VAL A 144 7.81 14.53 2.85
C VAL A 144 8.55 13.51 1.98
N PRO A 145 9.12 12.44 2.57
CA PRO A 145 9.57 11.30 1.78
C PRO A 145 8.36 10.66 1.09
N LEU A 146 8.49 10.36 -0.20
CA LEU A 146 7.44 9.75 -1.03
C LEU A 146 7.75 8.31 -1.42
N ALA A 147 9.00 7.90 -1.25
CA ALA A 147 9.46 6.53 -1.41
C ALA A 147 10.43 6.16 -0.28
N GLU A 148 10.51 4.88 0.03
CA GLU A 148 11.40 4.35 1.05
C GLU A 148 11.93 2.96 0.67
N TRP A 149 13.06 2.59 1.24
CA TRP A 149 13.61 1.25 1.07
C TRP A 149 12.96 0.28 2.05
N VAL A 150 12.42 -0.82 1.53
CA VAL A 150 11.91 -1.94 2.33
C VAL A 150 12.91 -3.09 2.20
N PRO A 151 13.67 -3.42 3.26
CA PRO A 151 14.64 -4.51 3.24
C PRO A 151 14.02 -5.87 2.88
N SER A 152 14.75 -6.70 2.16
CA SER A 152 14.29 -8.02 1.71
C SER A 152 13.82 -8.93 2.84
N LYS A 153 14.36 -8.76 4.06
CA LYS A 153 13.91 -9.47 5.28
C LYS A 153 12.45 -9.21 5.67
N TYR A 154 11.79 -8.22 5.06
CA TYR A 154 10.37 -7.87 5.24
C TYR A 154 9.51 -8.13 4.00
N ILE A 155 10.10 -8.60 2.89
CA ILE A 155 9.40 -8.89 1.64
C ILE A 155 9.41 -10.40 1.42
N THR A 156 8.23 -10.98 1.22
CA THR A 156 8.07 -12.40 0.92
C THR A 156 8.41 -12.72 -0.53
N LYS A 157 7.94 -11.90 -1.48
CA LYS A 157 8.23 -12.07 -2.91
C LYS A 157 8.12 -10.73 -3.63
N VAL A 158 9.01 -10.51 -4.59
CA VAL A 158 8.96 -9.38 -5.53
C VAL A 158 8.42 -9.90 -6.86
N TYR A 159 7.52 -9.15 -7.48
CA TYR A 159 6.93 -9.44 -8.78
C TYR A 159 7.42 -8.45 -9.84
N ASN A 160 7.53 -8.89 -11.09
CA ASN A 160 8.06 -8.09 -12.21
C ASN A 160 6.97 -7.67 -13.21
N GLY A 161 5.69 -7.65 -12.79
CA GLY A 161 4.55 -7.26 -13.63
C GLY A 161 4.08 -8.36 -14.60
N LYS A 162 4.92 -9.34 -14.92
CA LYS A 162 4.56 -10.53 -15.71
C LYS A 162 3.89 -11.60 -14.81
N GLY A 163 2.65 -11.34 -14.44
CA GLY A 163 1.77 -12.30 -13.76
C GLY A 163 2.02 -12.49 -12.26
N ILE A 164 0.94 -12.79 -11.53
CA ILE A 164 0.97 -13.26 -10.14
C ILE A 164 0.64 -14.76 -10.20
N SER A 165 1.66 -15.59 -10.38
CA SER A 165 1.58 -17.03 -10.13
C SER A 165 1.92 -17.36 -8.68
#